data_AF-A0A8I1T489-F1
#
_entry.id   AF-A0A8I1T489-F1
#
_cell.length_a   1.000
_cell.length_b   1.000
_cell.length_c   1.000
_cell.angle_alpha   90.00
_cell.angle_beta   90.00
_cell.angle_gamma   90.00
#
_symmetry.space_group_name_H-M   'P 1'
#
loop_
_entity.id
_entity.type
_entity.pdbx_description
1 polymer ?
#
loop_
_entity_poly.entity_id
_entity_poly.type
_entity_poly.pdbx_seq_one_letter_code
_entity_poly.pdbx_strand_id
1 'polypeptide(L)'
;MTTLRAGDLGVLLTSGSLVVALTIWAWGGDRGDTVVIRAAGQVVETASLAQARTFAVAGPLGTTHIEIEPGRARIARDPSPRQLCVKQGWLTQSGQAALCLPNQVSLEIRGRTTAYDTLGY
;
A
#
# COMPACT_ATOMS: atom_id res chain seq x y z
N MET A 1 -20.63 -9.52 -44.05
CA MET A 1 -20.33 -8.18 -43.48
C MET A 1 -21.40 -7.88 -42.46
N THR A 2 -21.12 -8.02 -41.17
CA THR A 2 -22.11 -7.83 -40.10
C THR A 2 -22.44 -6.34 -39.99
N THR A 3 -23.66 -5.96 -40.38
CA THR A 3 -24.13 -4.57 -40.29
C THR A 3 -24.58 -4.27 -38.87
N LEU A 4 -23.73 -3.56 -38.11
CA LEU A 4 -24.12 -2.99 -36.82
C LEU A 4 -25.25 -1.99 -37.04
N ARG A 5 -26.39 -2.19 -36.38
CA ARG A 5 -27.51 -1.24 -36.41
C ARG A 5 -27.23 -0.10 -35.43
N ALA A 6 -27.88 1.04 -35.63
CA ALA A 6 -27.74 2.19 -34.72
C ALA A 6 -28.04 1.84 -33.25
N GLY A 7 -28.97 0.91 -33.02
CA GLY A 7 -29.26 0.38 -31.68
C GLY A 7 -28.10 -0.40 -31.06
N ASP A 8 -27.39 -1.21 -31.86
CA ASP A 8 -26.24 -1.99 -31.38
C ASP A 8 -25.11 -1.04 -30.93
N LEU A 9 -24.90 0.04 -31.67
CA LEU A 9 -23.92 1.07 -31.31
C LEU A 9 -24.30 1.78 -29.99
N GLY A 10 -25.59 2.10 -29.80
CA GLY A 10 -26.08 2.69 -28.55
C GLY A 10 -25.86 1.79 -27.34
N VAL A 11 -26.14 0.49 -27.47
CA VAL A 11 -25.92 -0.50 -26.40
C VAL A 11 -24.42 -0.66 -26.08
N LEU A 12 -23.56 -0.68 -27.09
CA LEU A 12 -22.10 -0.80 -26.89
C LEU A 12 -21.51 0.43 -26.19
N LEU A 13 -21.94 1.64 -26.56
CA LEU A 13 -21.45 2.87 -25.94
C LEU A 13 -21.90 3.01 -24.49
N THR A 14 -23.17 2.68 -24.21
CA THR A 14 -23.72 2.77 -22.85
C THR A 14 -23.09 1.74 -21.92
N SER A 15 -23.00 0.47 -22.34
CA SER A 15 -22.36 -0.58 -21.55
C SER A 15 -20.86 -0.33 -21.36
N GLY A 16 -20.15 0.11 -22.41
CA GLY A 16 -18.73 0.47 -22.32
C GLY A 16 -18.49 1.62 -21.35
N SER A 17 -19.28 2.68 -21.43
CA SER A 17 -19.18 3.83 -20.53
C SER A 17 -19.47 3.45 -19.08
N LEU A 18 -20.48 2.60 -18.84
CA LEU A 18 -20.83 2.12 -17.51
C LEU A 18 -19.70 1.27 -16.92
N VAL A 19 -19.10 0.37 -17.70
CA VAL A 19 -17.97 -0.45 -17.26
C VAL A 19 -16.77 0.43 -16.91
N VAL A 20 -16.44 1.43 -17.73
CA VAL A 20 -15.37 2.39 -17.43
C VAL A 20 -15.66 3.18 -16.15
N ALA A 21 -16.89 3.65 -15.95
CA ALA A 21 -17.26 4.37 -14.74
C ALA A 21 -17.15 3.48 -13.48
N LEU A 22 -17.67 2.26 -13.54
CA LEU A 22 -17.62 1.31 -12.43
C LEU A 22 -16.19 0.88 -12.09
N THR A 23 -15.33 0.70 -13.10
CA THR A 23 -13.92 0.34 -12.86
C THR A 23 -13.14 1.46 -12.20
N ILE A 24 -13.33 2.72 -12.63
CA ILE A 24 -12.71 3.89 -11.98
C ILE A 24 -13.18 4.00 -10.53
N TRP A 25 -14.47 3.82 -10.28
CA TRP A 25 -15.04 3.91 -8.94
C TRP A 25 -14.56 2.78 -8.02
N ALA A 26 -14.52 1.54 -8.52
CA ALA A 26 -14.13 0.37 -7.73
C ALA A 26 -12.63 0.29 -7.42
N TRP A 27 -11.76 0.85 -8.28
CA TRP A 27 -10.31 0.75 -8.15
C TRP A 27 -9.63 2.02 -7.60
N GLY A 28 -10.40 3.05 -7.24
CA GLY A 28 -9.89 4.21 -6.53
C GLY A 28 -9.55 3.86 -5.07
N GLY A 29 -8.30 3.42 -4.82
CA GLY A 29 -7.83 3.13 -3.46
C GLY A 29 -7.73 4.38 -2.58
N ASP A 30 -8.12 4.27 -1.32
CA ASP A 30 -7.95 5.35 -0.34
C ASP A 30 -6.46 5.61 -0.07
N ARG A 31 -6.07 6.89 -0.17
CA ARG A 31 -4.71 7.30 0.25
C ARG A 31 -4.61 7.20 1.77
N GLY A 32 -3.57 6.53 2.24
CA GLY A 32 -3.26 6.52 3.66
C GLY A 32 -2.59 7.82 4.10
N ASP A 33 -2.76 8.18 5.37
CA ASP A 33 -2.17 9.39 5.97
C ASP A 33 -1.22 9.07 7.12
N THR A 34 -1.19 7.80 7.55
CA THR A 34 -0.44 7.33 8.71
C THR A 34 0.35 6.09 8.34
N VAL A 35 1.57 5.98 8.86
CA VAL A 35 2.38 4.77 8.78
C VAL A 35 2.53 4.17 10.17
N VAL A 36 2.32 2.86 10.26
CA VAL A 36 2.50 2.06 11.47
C VAL A 36 3.72 1.18 11.28
N ILE A 37 4.67 1.30 12.20
CA ILE A 37 5.91 0.55 12.19
C ILE A 37 5.88 -0.44 13.34
N ARG A 38 6.09 -1.72 13.02
CA ARG A 38 6.12 -2.80 14.01
C ARG A 38 7.46 -3.52 13.99
N ALA A 39 7.88 -3.98 15.16
CA ALA A 39 9.00 -4.90 15.34
C ALA A 39 8.56 -6.03 16.26
N ALA A 40 8.86 -7.28 15.87
CA ALA A 40 8.43 -8.48 16.60
C ALA A 40 6.90 -8.49 16.92
N GLY A 41 6.09 -7.98 15.99
CA GLY A 41 4.62 -7.89 16.11
C GLY A 41 4.10 -6.71 16.94
N GLN A 42 4.96 -6.02 17.70
CA GLN A 42 4.57 -4.87 18.53
C GLN A 42 4.68 -3.56 17.77
N VAL A 43 3.73 -2.64 17.97
CA VAL A 43 3.82 -1.28 17.40
C VAL A 43 4.93 -0.54 18.12
N VAL A 44 5.98 -0.19 17.38
CA VAL A 44 7.10 0.60 17.90
C VAL A 44 6.87 2.08 17.67
N GLU A 45 6.31 2.43 16.51
CA GLU A 45 6.09 3.82 16.14
C GLU A 45 4.85 3.95 15.26
N THR A 46 4.13 5.06 15.40
CA THR A 46 3.06 5.47 14.48
C THR A 46 3.29 6.91 14.10
N ALA A 47 3.49 7.18 12.81
CA ALA A 47 3.84 8.51 12.32
C ALA A 47 2.91 8.96 11.20
N SER A 48 2.59 10.25 11.18
CA SER A 48 1.91 10.84 10.02
C SER A 48 2.84 10.89 8.81
N LEU A 49 2.29 10.57 7.64
CA LEU A 49 2.92 10.70 6.33
C LEU A 49 2.98 12.15 5.84
N ALA A 50 2.52 13.14 6.61
CA ALA A 50 2.52 14.55 6.19
C ALA A 50 3.92 15.19 6.17
N GLN A 51 4.87 14.62 6.92
CA GLN A 51 6.20 15.20 7.11
C GLN A 51 7.29 14.17 6.82
N ALA A 52 8.35 14.62 6.13
CA ALA A 52 9.49 13.76 5.85
C ALA A 52 10.24 13.40 7.13
N ARG A 53 10.48 12.10 7.36
CA ARG A 53 11.16 11.56 8.55
C ARG A 53 11.87 10.26 8.24
N THR A 54 12.88 9.96 9.03
CA THR A 54 13.60 8.68 8.94
C THR A 54 13.60 8.00 10.30
N PHE A 55 13.39 6.69 10.29
CA PHE A 55 13.41 5.86 11.50
C PHE A 55 14.43 4.74 11.38
N ALA A 56 15.06 4.41 12.50
CA ALA A 56 15.96 3.27 12.65
C ALA A 56 15.34 2.31 13.66
N VAL A 57 14.93 1.13 13.20
CA VAL A 57 14.24 0.14 14.03
C VAL A 57 15.10 -1.11 14.15
N ALA A 58 15.35 -1.54 15.38
CA ALA A 58 16.10 -2.75 15.65
C ALA A 58 15.23 -3.99 15.45
N GLY A 59 15.75 -4.96 14.69
CA GLY A 59 15.20 -6.31 14.58
C GLY A 59 16.26 -7.38 14.91
N PRO A 60 15.90 -8.67 14.91
CA PRO A 60 16.79 -9.77 15.30
C PRO A 60 18.03 -9.94 14.41
N LEU A 61 18.00 -9.47 13.17
CA LEU A 61 19.12 -9.51 12.23
C LEU A 61 19.91 -8.19 12.17
N GLY A 62 19.40 -7.12 12.79
CA GLY A 62 20.02 -5.80 12.80
C GLY A 62 19.02 -4.66 12.55
N THR A 63 19.55 -3.47 12.26
CA THR A 63 18.75 -2.26 12.10
C THR A 63 18.15 -2.13 10.70
N THR A 64 16.84 -1.94 10.64
CA THR A 64 16.08 -1.54 9.44
C THR A 64 15.94 -0.02 9.41
N HIS A 65 16.22 0.59 8.27
CA HIS A 65 16.06 2.02 8.03
C HIS A 65 14.79 2.27 7.21
N ILE A 66 13.91 3.08 7.78
CA ILE A 66 12.63 3.46 7.20
C ILE A 66 12.70 4.93 6.81
N GLU A 67 12.19 5.25 5.64
CA GLU A 67 12.13 6.60 5.10
C GLU A 67 10.68 6.96 4.79
N ILE A 68 10.28 8.13 5.25
CA ILE A 68 8.97 8.73 5.03
C ILE A 68 9.19 10.04 4.30
N GLU A 69 8.37 10.24 3.27
CA GLU A 69 8.22 11.50 2.57
C GLU A 69 6.72 11.88 2.55
N PRO A 70 6.38 13.14 2.24
CA PRO A 70 4.98 13.57 2.14
C PRO A 70 4.13 12.62 1.28
N GLY A 71 3.19 11.90 1.92
CA GLY A 71 2.26 10.97 1.29
C GLY A 71 2.81 9.58 0.95
N ARG A 72 4.04 9.23 1.36
CA ARG A 72 4.62 7.92 1.04
C ARG A 72 5.67 7.45 2.06
N ALA A 73 5.84 6.13 2.18
CA ALA A 73 6.86 5.55 3.03
C ALA A 73 7.52 4.32 2.37
N ARG A 74 8.78 4.04 2.72
CA ARG A 74 9.50 2.85 2.25
C ARG A 74 10.49 2.35 3.28
N ILE A 75 10.96 1.12 3.07
CA ILE A 75 12.13 0.59 3.76
C ILE A 75 13.34 0.86 2.88
N ALA A 76 14.20 1.79 3.31
CA ALA A 76 15.38 2.21 2.56
C ALA A 76 16.51 1.18 2.65
N ARG A 77 16.65 0.50 3.80
CA ARG A 77 17.68 -0.52 4.04
C ARG A 77 17.22 -1.52 5.09
N ASP A 78 17.55 -2.79 4.89
CA ASP A 78 17.27 -3.88 5.83
C ASP A 78 18.41 -4.92 5.77
N PRO A 79 18.72 -5.68 6.83
CA PRO A 79 19.76 -6.73 6.79
C PRO A 79 19.31 -8.05 6.14
N SER A 80 18.04 -8.24 5.75
CA SER A 80 17.56 -9.52 5.23
C SER A 80 18.20 -9.94 3.90
N PRO A 81 18.44 -11.24 3.66
CA PRO A 81 19.18 -11.70 2.48
C PRO A 81 18.47 -11.41 1.15
N ARG A 82 17.13 -11.39 1.14
CA ARG A 82 16.35 -11.26 -0.10
C ARG A 82 15.96 -9.83 -0.44
N GLN A 83 16.04 -8.91 0.53
CA GLN A 83 15.72 -7.49 0.37
C GLN A 83 14.31 -7.24 -0.23
N LEU A 84 13.35 -8.13 0.01
CA LEU A 84 12.01 -8.03 -0.60
C LEU A 84 11.29 -6.75 -0.16
N CYS A 85 11.36 -6.43 1.14
CA CYS A 85 10.75 -5.24 1.69
C CYS A 85 11.39 -3.93 1.18
N VAL A 86 12.69 -3.95 0.83
CA VAL A 86 13.38 -2.81 0.19
C VAL A 86 12.96 -2.69 -1.28
N LYS A 87 12.88 -3.82 -2.00
CA LYS A 87 12.45 -3.88 -3.40
C LYS A 87 10.99 -3.46 -3.61
N GLN A 88 10.15 -3.60 -2.58
CA GLN A 88 8.77 -3.12 -2.59
C GLN A 88 8.69 -1.60 -2.87
N GLY A 89 9.71 -0.84 -2.48
CA GLY A 89 9.80 0.59 -2.78
C GLY A 89 8.78 1.43 -2.02
N TRP A 90 8.29 2.48 -2.66
CA TRP A 90 7.38 3.46 -2.06
C TRP A 90 5.96 2.91 -1.94
N LEU A 91 5.47 2.86 -0.71
CA LEU A 91 4.07 2.64 -0.38
C LEU A 91 3.35 3.99 -0.32
N THR A 92 2.11 4.04 -0.82
CA THR A 92 1.28 5.27 -0.87
C THR A 92 -0.18 5.03 -0.49
N GLN A 93 -0.69 3.81 -0.67
CA GLN A 93 -2.11 3.51 -0.50
C GLN A 93 -2.37 2.86 0.86
N SER A 94 -3.56 3.12 1.42
CA SER A 94 -4.03 2.44 2.63
C SER A 94 -4.05 0.94 2.43
N GLY A 95 -3.59 0.18 3.44
CA GLY A 95 -3.49 -1.27 3.41
C GLY A 95 -2.23 -1.81 2.73
N GLN A 96 -1.41 -0.96 2.09
CA GLN A 96 -0.11 -1.40 1.60
C GLN A 96 0.86 -1.62 2.77
N ALA A 97 1.61 -2.72 2.71
CA ALA A 97 2.63 -3.04 3.69
C ALA A 97 3.92 -3.57 3.06
N ALA A 98 5.04 -3.32 3.72
CA ALA A 98 6.34 -3.90 3.44
C ALA A 98 6.78 -4.73 4.66
N LEU A 99 7.02 -6.02 4.45
CA LEU A 99 7.32 -6.99 5.51
C LEU A 99 8.76 -7.50 5.37
N CYS A 100 9.64 -7.13 6.28
CA CYS A 100 10.99 -7.70 6.38
C CYS A 100 10.94 -8.94 7.27
N LEU A 101 10.32 -10.03 6.77
CA LEU A 101 10.01 -11.24 7.56
C LEU A 101 11.19 -11.77 8.39
N PRO A 102 12.41 -11.93 7.85
CA PRO A 102 13.53 -12.45 8.63
C PRO A 102 13.97 -11.51 9.77
N ASN A 103 13.84 -10.19 9.57
CA ASN A 103 14.17 -9.19 10.58
C ASN A 103 12.96 -8.80 11.47
N GLN A 104 11.80 -9.43 11.26
CA GLN A 104 10.57 -9.20 12.03
C GLN A 104 10.13 -7.73 12.12
N VAL A 105 10.49 -6.91 11.14
CA VAL A 105 10.07 -5.51 11.02
C VAL A 105 9.01 -5.40 9.93
N SER A 106 7.92 -4.69 10.20
CA SER A 106 6.92 -4.35 9.20
C SER A 106 6.59 -2.87 9.20
N LEU A 107 6.27 -2.38 8.01
CA LEU A 107 5.84 -1.01 7.73
C LEU A 107 4.51 -1.10 7.00
N GLU A 108 3.47 -0.46 7.53
CA GLU A 108 2.13 -0.51 6.96
C GLU A 108 1.55 0.90 6.86
N ILE A 109 0.94 1.23 5.72
CA ILE A 109 0.19 2.47 5.55
C ILE A 109 -1.26 2.25 5.95
N ARG A 110 -1.75 3.05 6.88
CA ARG A 110 -3.13 3.09 7.33
C ARG A 110 -3.80 4.37 6.82
N GLY A 111 -5.01 4.23 6.29
CA GLY A 111 -5.93 5.34 6.04
C GLY A 111 -6.87 5.57 7.21
N ARG A 112 -7.71 6.61 7.08
CA ARG A 112 -8.72 6.99 8.09
C ARG A 112 -9.74 5.89 8.39
N THR A 113 -9.92 4.95 7.48
CA THR A 113 -10.80 3.79 7.64
C THR A 113 -9.94 2.56 7.84
N THR A 114 -10.08 1.88 8.98
CA THR A 114 -9.36 0.64 9.26
C THR A 114 -9.83 -0.44 8.30
N ALA A 115 -9.02 -0.77 7.28
CA ALA A 115 -9.19 -2.00 6.54
C ALA A 115 -8.96 -3.17 7.51
N TYR A 116 -10.03 -3.90 7.85
CA TYR A 116 -9.96 -5.11 8.64
C TYR A 116 -9.35 -6.22 7.78
N ASP A 117 -8.15 -6.66 8.12
CA ASP A 117 -7.57 -7.88 7.54
C ASP A 117 -8.19 -9.09 8.26
N THR A 118 -8.81 -10.00 7.50
CA THR A 118 -9.47 -11.20 8.03
C THR A 118 -8.46 -12.27 8.45
N LEU A 119 -7.17 -12.06 8.21
CA LEU A 119 -6.10 -13.00 8.54
C LEU A 119 -5.56 -12.87 9.97
N GLY A 120 -6.14 -12.02 10.82
CA GLY A 120 -5.85 -11.96 12.24
C GLY A 120 -6.70 -12.94 13.05
N TYR A 121 -6.20 -14.17 13.23
CA TYR A 121 -6.64 -15.12 14.27
C TYR A 121 -5.64 -15.12 15.43
#